data_AF-A0A5N0UVE5-F1
#
_entry.id   AF-A0A5N0UVE5-F1
#
_cell.length_a   1.000
_cell.length_b   1.000
_cell.length_c   1.000
_cell.angle_alpha   90.00
_cell.angle_beta   90.00
_cell.angle_gamma   90.00
#
_symmetry.space_group_name_H-M   'P 1'
#
loop_
_entity.id
_entity.type
_entity.pdbx_description
1 polymer ?
#
loop_
_entity_poly.entity_id
_entity_poly.type
_entity_poly.pdbx_seq_one_letter_code
_entity_poly.pdbx_strand_id
1 'polypeptide(L)'
;MSDRVAAIVRQRVRRPEAIAEAAARRTRPRSLFGPHGRLMIIAADHPARGANKIGAAPLAMADRGELLDRLCLALERPGVTGVLATADILEDLLLLGVLEGKSVFGSMNRTGLAGSSFEIDDRFACYDAETIEAMRFDGGKMLTRIALDDLHTPGVLADSAKAVNELARRRLIAMVEPFLSRWVDGKLVNDLSSEAVIRSVTIASGLGRTSAYTWLKLPVVEDMERVLASSTLPAVLLGGEVADVDTAYASWQKALSLPTAQGLVVGRSLLYPHDGDVAKAVDTAVGLL
;
A
#
# COMPACT_ATOMS: atom_id res chain seq x y z
N MET A 1 7.94 -1.52 26.27
CA MET A 1 8.47 -0.70 25.17
C MET A 1 9.79 -1.31 24.74
N SER A 2 9.92 -1.72 23.47
CA SER A 2 11.19 -2.30 22.99
C SER A 2 12.31 -1.26 22.97
N ASP A 3 13.57 -1.72 23.07
CA ASP A 3 14.75 -0.84 23.02
C ASP A 3 14.81 -0.01 21.73
N ARG A 4 14.33 -0.62 20.63
CA ARG A 4 14.19 0.03 19.33
C ARG A 4 13.25 1.24 19.38
N VAL A 5 12.04 1.05 19.93
CA VAL A 5 11.07 2.15 20.07
C VAL A 5 11.65 3.24 20.98
N ALA A 6 12.30 2.86 22.08
CA ALA A 6 12.94 3.82 22.98
C ALA A 6 14.03 4.66 22.27
N ALA A 7 14.84 4.03 21.41
CA ALA A 7 15.87 4.72 20.64
C ALA A 7 15.29 5.71 19.61
N ILE A 8 14.26 5.28 18.86
CA ILE A 8 13.55 6.14 17.90
C ILE A 8 12.92 7.34 18.62
N VAL A 9 12.25 7.11 19.75
CA VAL A 9 11.67 8.20 20.56
C VAL A 9 12.75 9.19 20.99
N ARG A 10 13.90 8.72 21.48
CA ARG A 10 15.01 9.61 21.83
C ARG A 10 15.48 10.45 20.64
N GLN A 11 15.57 9.85 19.45
CA GLN A 11 15.99 10.55 18.25
C GLN A 11 14.95 11.59 17.81
N ARG A 12 13.66 11.24 17.80
CA ARG A 12 12.57 12.20 17.50
C ARG A 12 12.53 13.38 18.47
N VAL A 13 12.84 13.15 19.75
CA VAL A 13 12.89 14.20 20.77
C VAL A 13 14.12 15.10 20.63
N ARG A 14 15.29 14.51 20.37
CA ARG A 14 16.57 15.24 20.43
C ARG A 14 17.03 15.80 19.10
N ARG A 15 16.67 15.13 17.99
CA ARG A 15 17.14 15.40 16.64
C ARG A 15 16.08 15.07 15.57
N PRO A 16 14.90 15.72 15.60
CA PRO A 16 13.84 15.47 14.62
C PRO A 16 14.30 15.71 13.17
N GLU A 17 15.26 16.60 12.94
CA GLU A 17 15.85 16.88 11.62
C GLU A 17 16.55 15.66 10.99
N ALA A 18 16.94 14.68 11.81
CA ALA A 18 17.60 13.46 11.34
C ALA A 18 16.74 12.65 10.35
N ILE A 19 15.42 12.81 10.37
CA ILE A 19 14.48 12.17 9.45
C ILE A 19 14.70 12.68 8.02
N ALA A 20 14.67 14.00 7.84
CA ALA A 20 14.89 14.64 6.54
C ALA A 20 16.33 14.40 6.07
N GLU A 21 17.30 14.44 6.99
CA GLU A 21 18.69 14.10 6.65
C GLU A 21 18.85 12.64 6.19
N ALA A 22 18.16 11.69 6.82
CA ALA A 22 18.16 10.28 6.42
C ALA A 22 17.55 10.10 5.02
N ALA A 23 16.40 10.73 4.74
CA ALA A 23 15.79 10.74 3.41
C ALA A 23 16.72 11.34 2.34
N ALA A 24 17.39 12.46 2.66
CA ALA A 24 18.34 13.12 1.77
C ALA A 24 19.57 12.26 1.47
N ARG A 25 20.07 11.51 2.44
CA ARG A 25 21.26 10.65 2.30
C ARG A 25 20.97 9.28 1.70
N ARG A 26 19.72 8.77 1.79
CA ARG A 26 19.41 7.40 1.35
C ARG A 26 19.78 7.15 -0.11
N THR A 27 20.20 5.94 -0.39
CA THR A 27 20.35 5.44 -1.76
C THR A 27 18.99 5.05 -2.29
N ARG A 28 18.55 5.70 -3.37
CA ARG A 28 17.34 5.28 -4.11
C ARG A 28 17.61 4.00 -4.90
N PRO A 29 16.59 3.15 -5.12
CA PRO A 29 16.74 1.99 -5.97
C PRO A 29 17.08 2.42 -7.40
N ARG A 30 17.91 1.64 -8.10
CA ARG A 30 18.20 1.87 -9.53
C ARG A 30 17.03 1.49 -10.43
N SER A 31 16.16 0.60 -9.95
CA SER A 31 14.98 0.08 -10.64
C SER A 31 13.92 -0.25 -9.61
N LEU A 32 12.65 -0.07 -9.97
CA LEU A 32 11.51 -0.55 -9.16
C LEU A 32 11.42 -2.09 -9.16
N PHE A 33 11.96 -2.71 -10.22
CA PHE A 33 11.94 -4.15 -10.41
C PHE A 33 13.19 -4.79 -9.81
N GLY A 34 12.98 -5.85 -9.02
CA GLY A 34 14.04 -6.69 -8.49
C GLY A 34 14.69 -7.59 -9.56
N PRO A 35 15.66 -8.45 -9.19
CA PRO A 35 16.30 -9.39 -10.11
C PRO A 35 15.34 -10.36 -10.82
N HIS A 36 14.19 -10.63 -10.21
CA HIS A 36 13.08 -11.43 -10.76
C HIS A 36 12.20 -10.65 -11.77
N GLY A 37 12.49 -9.36 -12.01
CA GLY A 37 11.76 -8.55 -13.00
C GLY A 37 10.38 -8.07 -12.55
N ARG A 38 10.02 -8.24 -11.26
CA ARG A 38 8.75 -7.79 -10.67
C ARG A 38 8.97 -6.86 -9.47
N LEU A 39 7.90 -6.21 -9.01
CA LEU A 39 7.84 -5.49 -7.73
C LEU A 39 7.45 -6.47 -6.61
N MET A 40 8.04 -6.26 -5.43
CA MET A 40 7.62 -6.85 -4.16
C MET A 40 7.71 -5.79 -3.07
N ILE A 41 6.56 -5.29 -2.63
CA ILE A 41 6.46 -4.17 -1.70
C ILE A 41 5.69 -4.60 -0.46
N ILE A 42 6.23 -4.31 0.72
CA ILE A 42 5.57 -4.56 1.99
C ILE A 42 4.70 -3.35 2.37
N ALA A 43 3.43 -3.57 2.65
CA ALA A 43 2.46 -2.52 2.98
C ALA A 43 2.12 -2.48 4.48
N ALA A 44 2.22 -1.30 5.12
CA ALA A 44 1.95 -1.12 6.54
C ALA A 44 1.16 0.15 6.87
N ASP A 45 0.37 0.68 5.93
CA ASP A 45 -0.42 1.91 6.11
C ASP A 45 -1.78 1.71 6.85
N HIS A 46 -2.13 0.47 7.20
CA HIS A 46 -3.40 0.11 7.84
C HIS A 46 -3.63 0.73 9.24
N PRO A 47 -2.65 0.78 10.16
CA PRO A 47 -2.85 1.32 11.51
C PRO A 47 -3.35 2.77 11.51
N ALA A 48 -2.87 3.59 10.59
CA ALA A 48 -3.28 5.00 10.45
C ALA A 48 -4.75 5.18 10.07
N ARG A 49 -5.43 4.10 9.63
CA ARG A 49 -6.86 4.06 9.35
C ARG A 49 -7.70 3.51 10.51
N GLY A 50 -7.07 3.22 11.65
CA GLY A 50 -7.67 2.48 12.76
C GLY A 50 -7.87 0.98 12.48
N ALA A 51 -7.33 0.46 11.36
CA ALA A 51 -7.51 -0.94 10.95
C ALA A 51 -6.38 -1.83 11.50
N ASN A 52 -6.38 -2.06 12.82
CA ASN A 52 -5.31 -2.82 13.51
C ASN A 52 -5.58 -4.33 13.62
N LYS A 53 -6.80 -4.76 13.27
CA LYS A 53 -7.26 -6.13 13.47
C LYS A 53 -6.57 -7.09 12.48
N ILE A 54 -6.11 -8.23 13.02
CA ILE A 54 -5.68 -9.41 12.25
C ILE A 54 -6.42 -10.63 12.82
N GLY A 55 -7.20 -11.33 12.00
CA GLY A 55 -7.98 -12.49 12.45
C GLY A 55 -8.87 -12.14 13.65
N ALA A 56 -8.72 -12.86 14.77
CA ALA A 56 -9.46 -12.58 16.01
C ALA A 56 -8.82 -11.49 16.89
N ALA A 57 -7.58 -11.08 16.63
CA ALA A 57 -6.84 -10.12 17.46
C ALA A 57 -7.11 -8.67 17.01
N PRO A 58 -7.88 -7.86 17.77
CA PRO A 58 -8.35 -6.54 17.32
C PRO A 58 -7.23 -5.49 17.21
N LEU A 59 -6.13 -5.69 17.94
CA LEU A 59 -5.02 -4.73 18.06
C LEU A 59 -3.67 -5.32 17.62
N ALA A 60 -3.67 -6.37 16.79
CA ALA A 60 -2.44 -7.04 16.37
C ALA A 60 -1.39 -6.10 15.75
N MET A 61 -1.83 -5.09 14.98
CA MET A 61 -0.91 -4.10 14.40
C MET A 61 -0.62 -2.89 15.29
N ALA A 62 -1.20 -2.82 16.50
CA ALA A 62 -1.11 -1.64 17.35
C ALA A 62 0.22 -1.52 18.09
N ASP A 63 0.93 -2.64 18.34
CA ASP A 63 2.27 -2.59 18.91
C ASP A 63 3.27 -2.13 17.85
N ARG A 64 3.75 -0.88 18.01
CA ARG A 64 4.73 -0.28 17.09
C ARG A 64 6.07 -1.00 17.10
N GLY A 65 6.51 -1.53 18.24
CA GLY A 65 7.76 -2.27 18.32
C GLY A 65 7.68 -3.55 17.49
N GLU A 66 6.64 -4.34 17.71
CA GLU A 66 6.39 -5.57 16.96
C GLU A 66 6.24 -5.29 15.45
N LEU A 67 5.46 -4.27 15.08
CA LEU A 67 5.28 -3.89 13.67
C LEU A 67 6.61 -3.52 13.00
N LEU A 68 7.47 -2.75 13.67
CA LEU A 68 8.80 -2.39 13.15
C LEU A 68 9.72 -3.61 13.06
N ASP A 69 9.68 -4.52 14.03
CA ASP A 69 10.47 -5.76 14.00
C ASP A 69 10.10 -6.63 12.80
N ARG A 70 8.79 -6.82 12.57
CA ARG A 70 8.25 -7.54 11.40
C ARG A 70 8.61 -6.83 10.09
N LEU A 71 8.53 -5.50 10.04
CA LEU A 71 8.89 -4.71 8.86
C LEU A 71 10.38 -4.81 8.52
N CYS A 72 11.27 -4.66 9.51
CA CYS A 72 12.71 -4.81 9.28
C CYS A 72 13.03 -6.20 8.75
N LEU A 73 12.49 -7.25 9.38
CA LEU A 73 12.69 -8.63 8.94
C LEU A 73 12.21 -8.84 7.50
N ALA A 74 11.04 -8.30 7.14
CA ALA A 74 10.50 -8.40 5.79
C ALA A 74 11.38 -7.63 4.77
N LEU A 75 11.84 -6.42 5.09
CA LEU A 75 12.65 -5.61 4.19
C LEU A 75 14.07 -6.15 3.97
N GLU A 76 14.59 -6.91 4.95
CA GLU A 76 15.87 -7.62 4.83
C GLU A 76 15.80 -8.83 3.89
N ARG A 77 14.59 -9.35 3.59
CA ARG A 77 14.45 -10.53 2.72
C ARG A 77 14.90 -10.22 1.28
N PRO A 78 15.73 -11.09 0.66
CA PRO A 78 16.04 -11.00 -0.76
C PRO A 78 14.75 -10.99 -1.60
N GLY A 79 14.74 -10.17 -2.67
CA GLY A 79 13.57 -10.02 -3.53
C GLY A 79 12.56 -8.96 -3.07
N VAL A 80 12.58 -8.51 -1.81
CA VAL A 80 11.75 -7.37 -1.39
C VAL A 80 12.31 -6.07 -1.95
N THR A 81 11.56 -5.43 -2.83
CA THR A 81 11.95 -4.23 -3.58
C THR A 81 11.58 -2.91 -2.90
N GLY A 82 10.65 -2.90 -1.94
CA GLY A 82 10.18 -1.65 -1.37
C GLY A 82 9.19 -1.74 -0.20
N VAL A 83 8.71 -0.57 0.22
CA VAL A 83 7.75 -0.39 1.31
C VAL A 83 6.69 0.65 0.94
N LEU A 84 5.47 0.44 1.44
CA LEU A 84 4.34 1.37 1.40
C LEU A 84 3.85 1.61 2.83
N ALA A 85 3.92 2.85 3.34
CA ALA A 85 3.36 3.17 4.66
C ALA A 85 3.01 4.65 4.82
N THR A 86 2.49 5.03 5.98
CA THR A 86 2.30 6.42 6.42
C THR A 86 3.60 7.03 6.96
N ALA A 87 3.59 8.35 7.20
CA ALA A 87 4.78 9.10 7.56
C ALA A 87 5.46 8.58 8.82
N ASP A 88 4.70 8.37 9.88
CA ASP A 88 5.18 7.83 11.15
C ASP A 88 5.99 6.52 10.98
N ILE A 89 5.53 5.60 10.13
CA ILE A 89 6.24 4.33 9.86
C ILE A 89 7.45 4.55 8.95
N LEU A 90 7.29 5.27 7.83
CA LEU A 90 8.39 5.47 6.88
C LEU A 90 9.55 6.23 7.50
N GLU A 91 9.27 7.21 8.34
CA GLU A 91 10.28 7.96 9.07
C GLU A 91 11.00 7.10 10.11
N ASP A 92 10.28 6.24 10.84
CA ASP A 92 10.91 5.28 11.75
C ASP A 92 11.88 4.36 10.97
N LEU A 93 11.47 3.86 9.80
CA LEU A 93 12.31 3.02 8.94
C LEU A 93 13.50 3.77 8.33
N LEU A 94 13.35 5.07 8.03
CA LEU A 94 14.46 5.95 7.63
C LEU A 94 15.49 6.08 8.76
N LEU A 95 15.03 6.33 9.99
CA LEU A 95 15.91 6.45 11.15
C LEU A 95 16.64 5.13 11.46
N LEU A 96 16.00 3.99 11.17
CA LEU A 96 16.60 2.66 11.28
C LEU A 96 17.55 2.32 10.12
N GLY A 97 17.60 3.13 9.05
CA GLY A 97 18.48 2.91 7.91
C GLY A 97 18.10 1.72 7.02
N VAL A 98 16.88 1.18 7.13
CA VAL A 98 16.44 -0.04 6.42
C VAL A 98 15.82 0.23 5.05
N LEU A 99 15.81 1.49 4.60
CA LEU A 99 15.25 1.90 3.29
C LEU A 99 16.32 2.10 2.20
N GLU A 100 17.56 1.73 2.47
CA GLU A 100 18.65 1.78 1.50
C GLU A 100 18.37 0.87 0.30
N GLY A 101 18.38 1.44 -0.90
CA GLY A 101 18.13 0.72 -2.14
C GLY A 101 16.69 0.19 -2.30
N LYS A 102 15.75 0.63 -1.45
CA LYS A 102 14.33 0.22 -1.49
C LYS A 102 13.46 1.29 -2.13
N SER A 103 12.46 0.89 -2.91
CA SER A 103 11.41 1.80 -3.37
C SER A 103 10.52 2.20 -2.20
N VAL A 104 10.13 3.47 -2.11
CA VAL A 104 9.32 3.98 -1.00
C VAL A 104 8.07 4.67 -1.53
N PHE A 105 6.91 4.25 -1.04
CA PHE A 105 5.60 4.83 -1.38
C PHE A 105 4.90 5.38 -0.14
N GLY A 106 4.48 6.65 -0.21
CA GLY A 106 3.74 7.30 0.88
C GLY A 106 2.23 7.12 0.73
N SER A 107 1.55 6.62 1.77
CA SER A 107 0.08 6.68 1.83
C SER A 107 -0.38 8.14 1.96
N MET A 108 -1.34 8.55 1.14
CA MET A 108 -1.74 9.96 1.00
C MET A 108 -3.06 10.32 1.70
N ASN A 109 -4.06 9.42 1.67
CA ASN A 109 -5.34 9.60 2.33
C ASN A 109 -5.60 8.54 3.42
N ARG A 110 -6.15 8.98 4.56
CA ARG A 110 -6.44 8.14 5.74
C ARG A 110 -7.58 8.65 6.64
N THR A 111 -8.31 9.71 6.28
CA THR A 111 -9.40 10.19 7.16
C THR A 111 -10.63 9.28 7.13
N GLY A 112 -10.75 8.40 6.13
CA GLY A 112 -11.81 7.40 6.04
C GLY A 112 -11.55 6.28 7.04
N LEU A 113 -11.76 6.55 8.34
CA LEU A 113 -11.44 5.64 9.44
C LEU A 113 -12.34 4.40 9.41
N ALA A 114 -11.74 3.23 9.68
CA ALA A 114 -12.46 1.95 9.70
C ALA A 114 -13.61 1.95 10.73
N GLY A 115 -14.81 1.58 10.29
CA GLY A 115 -16.02 1.52 11.09
C GLY A 115 -16.72 2.86 11.33
N SER A 116 -16.21 3.96 10.79
CA SER A 116 -16.85 5.27 10.95
C SER A 116 -18.04 5.43 10.01
N SER A 117 -19.03 6.27 10.38
CA SER A 117 -20.14 6.62 9.49
C SER A 117 -19.72 7.47 8.30
N PHE A 118 -18.54 8.10 8.37
CA PHE A 118 -17.93 8.93 7.32
C PHE A 118 -16.79 8.18 6.61
N GLU A 119 -16.76 6.85 6.70
CA GLU A 119 -15.62 6.06 6.23
C GLU A 119 -15.30 6.27 4.74
N ILE A 120 -16.29 6.63 3.92
CA ILE A 120 -16.07 6.96 2.51
C ILE A 120 -15.37 8.30 2.31
N ASP A 121 -15.50 9.27 3.22
CA ASP A 121 -14.92 10.63 3.16
C ASP A 121 -13.42 10.57 3.52
N ASP A 122 -12.67 9.85 2.67
CA ASP A 122 -11.27 9.49 2.84
C ASP A 122 -10.35 10.56 2.24
N ARG A 123 -10.23 11.66 2.96
CA ARG A 123 -9.48 12.86 2.63
C ARG A 123 -7.97 12.66 2.75
N PHE A 124 -7.26 13.48 1.99
CA PHE A 124 -5.81 13.53 1.92
C PHE A 124 -5.24 14.30 3.13
N ALA A 125 -4.88 13.55 4.16
CA ALA A 125 -4.34 14.07 5.43
C ALA A 125 -2.99 13.43 5.81
N CYS A 126 -2.35 12.73 4.87
CA CYS A 126 -1.01 12.16 5.04
C CYS A 126 -0.04 12.82 4.05
N TYR A 127 0.80 12.02 3.38
CA TYR A 127 1.76 12.57 2.41
C TYR A 127 1.04 13.28 1.25
N ASP A 128 1.51 14.48 0.91
CA ASP A 128 1.22 15.13 -0.36
C ASP A 128 2.36 14.90 -1.37
N ALA A 129 2.12 15.26 -2.63
CA ALA A 129 3.09 15.04 -3.71
C ALA A 129 4.39 15.84 -3.52
N GLU A 130 4.32 17.02 -2.91
CA GLU A 130 5.49 17.86 -2.64
C GLU A 130 6.41 17.22 -1.60
N THR A 131 5.83 16.72 -0.50
CA THR A 131 6.56 16.03 0.56
C THR A 131 7.15 14.72 0.04
N ILE A 132 6.43 13.97 -0.80
CA ILE A 132 6.95 12.74 -1.42
C ILE A 132 8.20 13.03 -2.25
N GLU A 133 8.20 14.10 -3.05
CA GLU A 133 9.37 14.52 -3.82
C GLU A 133 10.52 14.97 -2.90
N ALA A 134 10.24 15.81 -1.91
CA ALA A 134 11.24 16.32 -0.97
C ALA A 134 11.90 15.19 -0.17
N MET A 135 11.13 14.17 0.21
CA MET A 135 11.60 12.96 0.89
C MET A 135 12.26 11.95 -0.04
N ARG A 136 12.35 12.24 -1.35
CA ARG A 136 12.98 11.39 -2.36
C ARG A 136 12.34 9.98 -2.42
N PHE A 137 11.03 9.94 -2.25
CA PHE A 137 10.22 8.73 -2.40
C PHE A 137 9.85 8.53 -3.88
N ASP A 138 9.39 7.32 -4.21
CA ASP A 138 9.19 6.89 -5.59
C ASP A 138 7.74 7.10 -6.06
N GLY A 139 6.81 7.29 -5.11
CA GLY A 139 5.43 7.63 -5.42
C GLY A 139 4.54 7.80 -4.20
N GLY A 140 3.29 8.15 -4.48
CA GLY A 140 2.20 8.20 -3.52
C GLY A 140 1.18 7.11 -3.79
N LYS A 141 0.45 6.72 -2.75
CA LYS A 141 -0.63 5.76 -2.83
C LYS A 141 -1.90 6.34 -2.22
N MET A 142 -3.02 6.10 -2.88
CA MET A 142 -4.35 6.51 -2.41
C MET A 142 -5.34 5.35 -2.45
N LEU A 143 -6.17 5.23 -1.41
CA LEU A 143 -7.32 4.33 -1.39
C LEU A 143 -8.53 5.08 -1.98
N THR A 144 -9.09 4.58 -3.09
CA THR A 144 -10.20 5.23 -3.80
C THR A 144 -11.42 4.32 -3.80
N ARG A 145 -12.19 4.37 -2.71
CA ARG A 145 -13.45 3.62 -2.60
C ARG A 145 -14.59 4.43 -3.20
N ILE A 146 -15.48 3.73 -3.88
CA ILE A 146 -16.55 4.31 -4.69
C ILE A 146 -17.86 3.70 -4.23
N ALA A 147 -18.61 4.44 -3.41
CA ALA A 147 -19.96 4.08 -2.98
C ALA A 147 -20.97 4.94 -3.76
N LEU A 148 -21.71 4.30 -4.67
CA LEU A 148 -22.58 5.01 -5.61
C LEU A 148 -23.76 5.73 -4.94
N ASP A 149 -24.11 5.29 -3.74
CA ASP A 149 -25.18 5.82 -2.89
C ASP A 149 -24.67 6.81 -1.83
N ASP A 150 -23.35 7.05 -1.74
CA ASP A 150 -22.77 7.97 -0.78
C ASP A 150 -22.43 9.34 -1.38
N LEU A 151 -22.93 10.39 -0.73
CA LEU A 151 -22.77 11.78 -1.15
C LEU A 151 -21.32 12.27 -1.12
N HIS A 152 -20.42 11.62 -0.39
CA HIS A 152 -19.00 12.02 -0.33
C HIS A 152 -18.16 11.44 -1.48
N THR A 153 -18.64 10.38 -2.17
CA THR A 153 -17.89 9.72 -3.25
C THR A 153 -17.41 10.69 -4.36
N PRO A 154 -18.22 11.65 -4.85
CA PRO A 154 -17.72 12.64 -5.82
C PRO A 154 -16.52 13.46 -5.32
N GLY A 155 -16.49 13.82 -4.03
CA GLY A 155 -15.38 14.54 -3.41
C GLY A 155 -14.10 13.70 -3.38
N VAL A 156 -14.21 12.43 -2.97
CA VAL A 156 -13.10 11.47 -2.98
C VAL A 156 -12.51 11.31 -4.37
N LEU A 157 -13.37 11.18 -5.40
CA LEU A 157 -12.92 11.05 -6.79
C LEU A 157 -12.20 12.31 -7.28
N ALA A 158 -12.70 13.49 -6.92
CA ALA A 158 -12.06 14.76 -7.26
C ALA A 158 -10.68 14.91 -6.57
N ASP A 159 -10.59 14.55 -5.30
CA ASP A 159 -9.34 14.60 -4.52
C ASP A 159 -8.32 13.57 -5.04
N SER A 160 -8.74 12.35 -5.37
CA SER A 160 -7.87 11.36 -6.02
C SER A 160 -7.35 11.86 -7.37
N ALA A 161 -8.21 12.46 -8.21
CA ALA A 161 -7.77 13.05 -9.47
C ALA A 161 -6.77 14.20 -9.26
N LYS A 162 -6.94 15.02 -8.22
CA LYS A 162 -6.00 16.07 -7.84
C LYS A 162 -4.64 15.48 -7.43
N ALA A 163 -4.63 14.45 -6.58
CA ALA A 163 -3.39 13.79 -6.15
C ALA A 163 -2.65 13.13 -7.33
N VAL A 164 -3.37 12.47 -8.24
CA VAL A 164 -2.80 11.93 -9.48
C VAL A 164 -2.13 13.04 -10.29
N ASN A 165 -2.80 14.18 -10.46
CA ASN A 165 -2.25 15.33 -11.20
C ASN A 165 -0.98 15.90 -10.57
N GLU A 166 -0.95 15.99 -9.24
CA GLU A 166 0.18 16.54 -8.50
C GLU A 166 1.40 15.61 -8.55
N LEU A 167 1.20 14.30 -8.39
CA LEU A 167 2.26 13.29 -8.54
C LEU A 167 2.79 13.23 -9.97
N ALA A 168 1.91 13.21 -10.96
CA ALA A 168 2.30 13.16 -12.37
C ALA A 168 3.13 14.38 -12.79
N ARG A 169 2.80 15.59 -12.28
CA ARG A 169 3.59 16.81 -12.54
C ARG A 169 5.03 16.67 -12.05
N ARG A 170 5.25 15.91 -10.98
CA ARG A 170 6.55 15.63 -10.37
C ARG A 170 7.18 14.33 -10.90
N ARG A 171 6.54 13.67 -11.88
CA ARG A 171 6.95 12.38 -12.45
C ARG A 171 7.08 11.28 -11.39
N LEU A 172 6.23 11.35 -10.37
CA LEU A 172 6.13 10.36 -9.30
C LEU A 172 4.97 9.42 -9.58
N ILE A 173 5.10 8.16 -9.16
CA ILE A 173 4.04 7.17 -9.35
C ILE A 173 2.82 7.52 -8.49
N ALA A 174 1.65 7.48 -9.10
CA ALA A 174 0.35 7.54 -8.42
C ALA A 174 -0.26 6.14 -8.37
N MET A 175 -0.11 5.46 -7.24
CA MET A 175 -0.71 4.15 -7.02
C MET A 175 -2.14 4.30 -6.51
N VAL A 176 -3.12 4.04 -7.37
CA VAL A 176 -4.55 4.11 -7.03
C VAL A 176 -5.02 2.71 -6.64
N GLU A 177 -5.59 2.57 -5.45
CA GLU A 177 -6.21 1.34 -4.94
C GLU A 177 -7.74 1.48 -5.03
N PRO A 178 -8.37 1.14 -6.17
CA PRO A 178 -9.80 1.34 -6.36
C PRO A 178 -10.64 0.18 -5.85
N PHE A 179 -11.82 0.51 -5.31
CA PHE A 179 -12.87 -0.46 -5.02
C PHE A 179 -14.25 0.15 -5.27
N LEU A 180 -15.17 -0.63 -5.82
CA LEU A 180 -16.59 -0.39 -5.62
C LEU A 180 -16.94 -0.85 -4.19
N SER A 181 -17.68 -0.04 -3.47
CA SER A 181 -18.07 -0.31 -2.09
C SER A 181 -19.56 -0.02 -1.89
N ARG A 182 -20.15 -0.66 -0.88
CA ARG A 182 -21.56 -0.45 -0.49
C ARG A 182 -21.70 -0.46 1.02
N TRP A 183 -22.67 0.31 1.51
CA TRP A 183 -23.06 0.25 2.92
C TRP A 183 -23.95 -0.98 3.17
N VAL A 184 -23.59 -1.78 4.16
CA VAL A 184 -24.33 -2.97 4.61
C VAL A 184 -24.37 -2.93 6.13
N ASP A 185 -25.57 -2.79 6.71
CA ASP A 185 -25.77 -2.74 8.16
C ASP A 185 -24.83 -1.74 8.87
N GLY A 186 -24.68 -0.55 8.28
CA GLY A 186 -23.82 0.52 8.80
C GLY A 186 -22.32 0.30 8.62
N LYS A 187 -21.89 -0.71 7.84
CA LYS A 187 -20.50 -1.00 7.53
C LYS A 187 -20.23 -0.83 6.04
N LEU A 188 -19.11 -0.21 5.70
CA LEU A 188 -18.67 -0.09 4.32
C LEU A 188 -17.95 -1.37 3.89
N VAL A 189 -18.48 -2.05 2.87
CA VAL A 189 -17.95 -3.33 2.37
C VAL A 189 -17.54 -3.17 0.91
N ASN A 190 -16.34 -3.64 0.55
CA ASN A 190 -15.89 -3.68 -0.84
C ASN A 190 -16.59 -4.83 -1.59
N ASP A 191 -17.04 -4.55 -2.80
CA ASP A 191 -17.54 -5.57 -3.72
C ASP A 191 -16.34 -6.16 -4.49
N LEU A 192 -16.09 -7.44 -4.27
CA LEU A 192 -14.98 -8.20 -4.86
C LEU A 192 -15.41 -9.09 -6.02
N SER A 193 -16.61 -8.89 -6.59
CA SER A 193 -16.98 -9.50 -7.86
C SER A 193 -16.10 -8.95 -9.00
N SER A 194 -15.79 -9.77 -9.99
CA SER A 194 -14.97 -9.36 -11.14
C SER A 194 -15.54 -8.14 -11.85
N GLU A 195 -16.88 -8.05 -11.96
CA GLU A 195 -17.57 -6.91 -12.56
C GLU A 195 -17.37 -5.61 -11.77
N ALA A 196 -17.49 -5.66 -10.45
CA ALA A 196 -17.26 -4.52 -9.59
C ALA A 196 -15.79 -4.06 -9.64
N VAL A 197 -14.85 -5.00 -9.67
CA VAL A 197 -13.42 -4.68 -9.81
C VAL A 197 -13.13 -4.04 -11.17
N ILE A 198 -13.62 -4.60 -12.27
CA ILE A 198 -13.50 -4.02 -13.63
C ILE A 198 -14.08 -2.60 -13.67
N ARG A 199 -15.26 -2.40 -13.08
CA ARG A 199 -15.90 -1.07 -13.02
C ARG A 199 -15.04 -0.09 -12.23
N SER A 200 -14.48 -0.50 -11.10
CA SER A 200 -13.59 0.33 -10.30
C SER A 200 -12.30 0.69 -11.05
N VAL A 201 -11.71 -0.27 -11.80
CA VAL A 201 -10.50 -0.09 -12.61
C VAL A 201 -10.72 0.94 -13.70
N THR A 202 -11.82 0.80 -14.45
CA THR A 202 -12.13 1.68 -15.57
C THR A 202 -12.43 3.11 -15.11
N ILE A 203 -13.11 3.30 -13.97
CA ILE A 203 -13.29 4.62 -13.35
C ILE A 203 -11.95 5.21 -12.91
N ALA A 204 -11.16 4.44 -12.14
CA ALA A 204 -9.89 4.90 -11.60
C ALA A 204 -8.85 5.24 -12.67
N SER A 205 -8.84 4.48 -13.78
CA SER A 205 -7.95 4.71 -14.92
C SER A 205 -8.21 6.06 -15.61
N GLY A 206 -9.42 6.60 -15.48
CA GLY A 206 -9.81 7.91 -16.01
C GLY A 206 -9.56 9.10 -15.07
N LEU A 207 -9.05 8.87 -13.85
CA LEU A 207 -8.79 9.95 -12.91
C LEU A 207 -7.49 10.68 -13.25
N GLY A 208 -7.56 12.01 -13.30
CA GLY A 208 -6.43 12.88 -13.60
C GLY A 208 -6.40 13.37 -15.06
N ARG A 209 -5.51 14.32 -15.34
CA ARG A 209 -5.29 14.93 -16.66
C ARG A 209 -4.32 14.12 -17.53
N THR A 210 -3.62 13.18 -16.92
CA THR A 210 -2.73 12.21 -17.56
C THR A 210 -2.64 10.98 -16.67
N SER A 211 -2.53 9.81 -17.29
CA SER A 211 -2.33 8.53 -16.61
C SER A 211 -0.91 7.98 -16.77
N ALA A 212 0.02 8.77 -17.32
CA ALA A 212 1.40 8.34 -17.63
C ALA A 212 2.20 7.83 -16.42
N TYR A 213 1.80 8.21 -15.21
CA TYR A 213 2.41 7.80 -13.94
C TYR A 213 1.43 7.04 -13.03
N THR A 214 0.25 6.69 -13.53
CA THR A 214 -0.78 6.01 -12.75
C THR A 214 -0.54 4.50 -12.75
N TRP A 215 -0.51 3.92 -11.56
CA TRP A 215 -0.47 2.48 -11.32
C TRP A 215 -1.73 2.07 -10.57
N LEU A 216 -2.21 0.85 -10.83
CA LEU A 216 -3.36 0.28 -10.13
C LEU A 216 -2.88 -0.69 -9.06
N LYS A 217 -3.50 -0.65 -7.88
CA LYS A 217 -3.31 -1.65 -6.83
C LYS A 217 -4.62 -2.43 -6.66
N LEU A 218 -4.64 -3.68 -7.08
CA LEU A 218 -5.89 -4.44 -7.28
C LEU A 218 -5.97 -5.69 -6.40
N PRO A 219 -7.16 -6.04 -5.89
CA PRO A 219 -7.39 -7.35 -5.28
C PRO A 219 -7.24 -8.45 -6.32
N VAL A 220 -6.81 -9.64 -5.88
CA VAL A 220 -6.92 -10.85 -6.70
C VAL A 220 -8.32 -11.43 -6.48
N VAL A 221 -9.10 -11.49 -7.56
CA VAL A 221 -10.49 -11.98 -7.59
C VAL A 221 -10.63 -13.05 -8.66
N GLU A 222 -11.84 -13.57 -8.88
CA GLU A 222 -12.10 -14.47 -10.00
C GLU A 222 -11.92 -13.75 -11.34
N ASP A 223 -11.59 -14.50 -12.40
CA ASP A 223 -11.45 -13.97 -13.77
C ASP A 223 -10.45 -12.81 -13.91
N MET A 224 -9.27 -12.94 -13.28
CA MET A 224 -8.22 -11.92 -13.34
C MET A 224 -7.75 -11.59 -14.76
N GLU A 225 -7.89 -12.51 -15.72
CA GLU A 225 -7.59 -12.24 -17.12
C GLU A 225 -8.48 -11.11 -17.67
N ARG A 226 -9.79 -11.21 -17.44
CA ARG A 226 -10.74 -10.15 -17.81
C ARG A 226 -10.55 -8.88 -16.99
N VAL A 227 -10.26 -8.99 -15.69
CA VAL A 227 -9.99 -7.82 -14.83
C VAL A 227 -8.78 -7.04 -15.34
N LEU A 228 -7.65 -7.71 -15.58
CA LEU A 228 -6.41 -7.06 -16.01
C LEU A 228 -6.41 -6.64 -17.47
N ALA A 229 -7.33 -7.18 -18.30
CA ALA A 229 -7.58 -6.70 -19.65
C ALA A 229 -8.38 -5.39 -19.69
N SER A 230 -8.99 -4.96 -18.58
CA SER A 230 -9.82 -3.73 -18.54
C SER A 230 -9.03 -2.42 -18.54
N SER A 231 -7.69 -2.48 -18.45
CA SER A 231 -6.80 -1.31 -18.50
C SER A 231 -5.43 -1.70 -19.04
N THR A 232 -4.74 -0.73 -19.65
CA THR A 232 -3.32 -0.87 -20.03
C THR A 232 -2.37 -0.29 -18.99
N LEU A 233 -2.91 0.26 -17.88
CA LEU A 233 -2.10 0.77 -16.79
C LEU A 233 -1.41 -0.38 -16.04
N PRO A 234 -0.15 -0.22 -15.61
CA PRO A 234 0.53 -1.23 -14.82
C PRO A 234 -0.22 -1.47 -13.50
N ALA A 235 -0.37 -2.74 -13.13
CA ALA A 235 -1.07 -3.14 -11.93
C ALA A 235 -0.14 -3.91 -10.98
N VAL A 236 -0.28 -3.67 -9.69
CA VAL A 236 0.29 -4.50 -8.62
C VAL A 236 -0.84 -5.16 -7.84
N LEU A 237 -0.63 -6.39 -7.40
CA LEU A 237 -1.66 -7.16 -6.71
C LEU A 237 -1.53 -7.00 -5.21
N LEU A 238 -2.65 -6.85 -4.52
CA LEU A 238 -2.71 -6.76 -3.05
C LEU A 238 -3.19 -8.06 -2.43
N GLY A 239 -2.70 -8.33 -1.23
CA GLY A 239 -3.21 -9.42 -0.40
C GLY A 239 -4.37 -8.95 0.46
N GLY A 240 -5.54 -9.56 0.26
CA GLY A 240 -6.71 -9.39 1.12
C GLY A 240 -6.58 -10.17 2.43
N GLU A 241 -7.65 -10.17 3.22
CA GLU A 241 -7.78 -11.18 4.28
C GLU A 241 -8.02 -12.53 3.59
N VAL A 242 -7.14 -13.49 3.85
CA VAL A 242 -7.21 -14.82 3.23
C VAL A 242 -7.35 -15.87 4.32
N ALA A 243 -8.39 -16.70 4.20
CA ALA A 243 -8.63 -17.82 5.10
C ALA A 243 -7.73 -19.03 4.74
N ASP A 244 -7.38 -19.16 3.46
CA ASP A 244 -6.50 -20.20 2.93
C ASP A 244 -5.33 -19.55 2.17
N VAL A 245 -4.14 -19.73 2.72
CA VAL A 245 -2.90 -19.11 2.23
C VAL A 245 -2.40 -19.79 0.94
N ASP A 246 -2.56 -21.11 0.80
CA ASP A 246 -2.07 -21.83 -0.36
C ASP A 246 -2.91 -21.51 -1.60
N THR A 247 -4.24 -21.46 -1.42
CA THR A 247 -5.16 -20.99 -2.46
C THR A 247 -4.87 -19.53 -2.83
N ALA A 248 -4.53 -18.68 -1.86
CA ALA A 248 -4.13 -17.30 -2.11
C ALA A 248 -2.90 -17.24 -3.03
N TYR A 249 -1.82 -17.96 -2.68
CA TYR A 249 -0.59 -17.94 -3.45
C TYR A 249 -0.76 -18.51 -4.86
N ALA A 250 -1.54 -19.58 -5.03
CA ALA A 250 -1.86 -20.11 -6.35
C ALA A 250 -2.61 -19.07 -7.20
N SER A 251 -3.58 -18.35 -6.61
CA SER A 251 -4.31 -17.29 -7.31
C SER A 251 -3.39 -16.12 -7.72
N TRP A 252 -2.44 -15.74 -6.85
CA TRP A 252 -1.48 -14.68 -7.13
C TRP A 252 -0.54 -15.10 -8.25
N GLN A 253 0.01 -16.32 -8.20
CA GLN A 253 0.91 -16.84 -9.23
C GLN A 253 0.23 -16.84 -10.61
N LYS A 254 -1.03 -17.27 -10.68
CA LYS A 254 -1.81 -17.23 -11.92
C LYS A 254 -1.96 -15.79 -12.43
N ALA A 255 -2.34 -14.85 -11.57
CA ALA A 255 -2.51 -13.45 -11.95
C ALA A 255 -1.20 -12.76 -12.34
N LEU A 256 -0.08 -13.10 -11.69
CA LEU A 256 1.26 -12.59 -11.97
C LEU A 256 1.83 -13.04 -13.32
N SER A 257 1.26 -14.09 -13.93
CA SER A 257 1.61 -14.50 -15.29
C SER A 257 1.09 -13.53 -16.36
N LEU A 258 0.11 -12.68 -16.01
CA LEU A 258 -0.49 -11.71 -16.92
C LEU A 258 0.39 -10.47 -17.11
N PRO A 259 0.47 -9.90 -18.32
CA PRO A 259 1.40 -8.82 -18.62
C PRO A 259 1.10 -7.51 -17.89
N THR A 260 -0.16 -7.23 -17.57
CA THR A 260 -0.55 -6.02 -16.81
C THR A 260 -0.09 -6.09 -15.36
N ALA A 261 0.00 -7.30 -14.77
CA ALA A 261 0.48 -7.49 -13.41
C ALA A 261 2.01 -7.32 -13.36
N GLN A 262 2.49 -6.42 -12.51
CA GLN A 262 3.90 -6.03 -12.38
C GLN A 262 4.53 -6.44 -11.05
N GLY A 263 3.76 -7.05 -10.15
CA GLY A 263 4.26 -7.51 -8.86
C GLY A 263 3.22 -7.44 -7.75
N LEU A 264 3.71 -7.43 -6.51
CA LEU A 264 2.92 -7.53 -5.28
C LEU A 264 3.12 -6.29 -4.38
N VAL A 265 2.03 -5.82 -3.79
CA VAL A 265 2.01 -4.84 -2.68
C VAL A 265 1.14 -5.40 -1.56
N VAL A 266 1.77 -6.10 -0.62
CA VAL A 266 1.07 -6.94 0.36
C VAL A 266 1.49 -6.55 1.77
N GLY A 267 0.53 -6.51 2.70
CA GLY A 267 0.78 -6.10 4.07
C GLY A 267 0.45 -7.19 5.07
N ARG A 268 -0.80 -7.17 5.55
CA ARG A 268 -1.30 -7.94 6.69
C ARG A 268 -0.92 -9.43 6.66
N SER A 269 -1.14 -10.12 5.54
CA SER A 269 -0.87 -11.56 5.45
C SER A 269 0.61 -11.93 5.51
N LEU A 270 1.52 -11.04 5.12
CA LEU A 270 2.97 -11.28 5.18
C LEU A 270 3.59 -10.81 6.50
N LEU A 271 3.08 -9.71 7.05
CA LEU A 271 3.56 -9.18 8.32
C LEU A 271 3.01 -9.95 9.51
N TYR A 272 1.79 -10.46 9.43
CA TYR A 272 1.13 -11.23 10.49
C TYR A 272 0.59 -12.56 9.93
N PRO A 273 1.47 -13.45 9.44
CA PRO A 273 1.05 -14.77 8.97
C PRO A 273 0.54 -15.61 10.14
N HIS A 274 -0.31 -16.60 9.84
CA HIS A 274 -0.96 -17.43 10.85
C HIS A 274 0.03 -18.20 11.76
N ASP A 275 1.15 -18.66 11.21
CA ASP A 275 2.23 -19.35 11.94
C ASP A 275 3.24 -18.38 12.59
N GLY A 276 3.07 -17.07 12.39
CA GLY A 276 3.96 -16.03 12.91
C GLY A 276 5.28 -15.87 12.14
N ASP A 277 5.57 -16.73 11.16
CA ASP A 277 6.84 -16.73 10.42
C ASP A 277 6.84 -15.75 9.24
N VAL A 278 7.16 -14.49 9.53
CA VAL A 278 7.25 -13.41 8.53
C VAL A 278 8.26 -13.72 7.44
N ALA A 279 9.42 -14.29 7.80
CA ALA A 279 10.48 -14.55 6.82
C ALA A 279 10.01 -15.58 5.80
N LYS A 280 9.45 -16.71 6.26
CA LYS A 280 8.89 -17.73 5.39
C LYS A 280 7.75 -17.21 4.53
N ALA A 281 6.83 -16.42 5.10
CA ALA A 281 5.72 -15.85 4.32
C ALA A 281 6.21 -14.93 3.20
N VAL A 282 7.16 -14.05 3.51
CA VAL A 282 7.77 -13.13 2.53
C VAL A 282 8.56 -13.89 1.47
N ASP A 283 9.42 -14.83 1.86
CA ASP A 283 10.21 -15.64 0.93
C ASP A 283 9.32 -16.46 0.00
N THR A 284 8.22 -17.00 0.52
CA THR A 284 7.22 -17.72 -0.27
C THR A 284 6.60 -16.80 -1.33
N ALA A 285 6.18 -15.60 -0.93
CA ALA A 285 5.60 -14.62 -1.85
C ALA A 285 6.61 -14.14 -2.90
N VAL A 286 7.89 -13.98 -2.54
CA VAL A 286 8.98 -13.70 -3.48
C VAL A 286 9.17 -14.85 -4.47
N GLY A 287 9.06 -16.10 -4.02
CA GLY A 287 9.17 -17.29 -4.88
C GLY A 287 8.07 -17.41 -5.95
N LEU A 288 7.02 -16.60 -5.89
CA LEU A 288 5.96 -16.52 -6.91
C LEU A 288 6.29 -15.58 -8.07
N LEU A 289 7.34 -14.76 -7.95
CA LEU A 289 7.64 -13.63 -8.85
C LEU A 289 8.56 -13.96 -10.02
#